data_AF-A0A537ZLH6-F1
#
_entry.id   AF-A0A537ZLH6-F1
#
_cell.length_a   1.000
_cell.length_b   1.000
_cell.length_c   1.000
_cell.angle_alpha   90.00
_cell.angle_beta   90.00
_cell.angle_gamma   90.00
#
_symmetry.space_group_name_H-M   'P 1'
#
loop_
_entity.id
_entity.type
_entity.pdbx_description
1 polymer ?
#
loop_
_entity_poly.entity_id
_entity_poly.type
_entity_poly.pdbx_seq_one_letter_code
_entity_poly.pdbx_strand_id
1 'polypeptide(L)'
;MRSRILAAVLGLPLVAAFALTQVPAAAQGGDAEVTVGSTNPFSGNKQNEPAVAIDPNHPNLLVAGANDNIDLEDCNAGADTTCPFTLGVGVTGIQFSTNGGTSWNQPTFTGYSARNCTGVNEPPGVTPTDACVPNPAGPIGTLPLYFENGVVADGDPAMAWGPAPGAGGFSWSNGSRLYFANLTSNFSSRHSESQFKGVEAIGVSRVDVTSADATVQGTQLSTKTNWMAPSLIGPGGAGFADKEQIWADNAASS
;
A
#
# COMPACT_ATOMS: atom_id res chain seq x y z
N MET A 1 -5.84 23.83 -79.58
CA MET A 1 -6.91 23.55 -78.58
C MET A 1 -7.49 22.17 -78.86
N ARG A 2 -7.86 21.45 -77.79
CA ARG A 2 -8.48 20.10 -77.73
C ARG A 2 -7.53 18.95 -77.36
N SER A 3 -7.23 19.01 -76.07
CA SER A 3 -7.16 17.98 -75.02
C SER A 3 -6.95 16.50 -75.37
N ARG A 4 -6.08 15.92 -74.54
CA ARG A 4 -5.57 14.56 -74.52
C ARG A 4 -6.55 13.57 -73.88
N ILE A 5 -6.39 12.33 -74.32
CA ILE A 5 -6.88 11.05 -73.77
C ILE A 5 -6.63 10.99 -72.25
N LEU A 6 -7.58 10.43 -71.49
CA LEU A 6 -7.28 9.69 -70.25
C LEU A 6 -8.33 8.60 -70.03
N ALA A 7 -7.82 7.37 -69.96
CA ALA A 7 -8.53 6.14 -69.72
C ALA A 7 -9.11 6.09 -68.30
N ALA A 8 -10.32 5.54 -68.18
CA ALA A 8 -10.91 5.16 -66.90
C ALA A 8 -10.24 3.88 -66.41
N VAL A 9 -9.52 3.96 -65.28
CA VAL A 9 -9.14 2.80 -64.48
C VAL A 9 -9.82 2.94 -63.12
N LEU A 10 -10.75 2.02 -62.84
CA LEU A 10 -11.34 1.82 -61.54
C LEU A 10 -10.24 1.52 -60.50
N GLY A 11 -10.19 2.30 -59.42
CA GLY A 11 -9.44 1.95 -58.21
C GLY A 11 -10.42 1.86 -57.04
N LEU A 12 -10.65 0.64 -56.53
CA LEU A 12 -11.41 0.35 -55.32
C LEU A 12 -10.89 1.17 -54.12
N PRO A 13 -11.75 1.68 -53.22
CA PRO A 13 -11.28 2.17 -51.93
C PRO A 13 -10.90 0.96 -51.06
N LEU A 14 -9.61 0.81 -50.79
CA LEU A 14 -9.10 -0.15 -49.81
C LEU A 14 -9.47 0.36 -48.41
N VAL A 15 -10.65 -0.01 -47.91
CA VAL A 15 -11.00 0.18 -46.50
C VAL A 15 -10.20 -0.86 -45.72
N ALA A 16 -9.02 -0.46 -45.23
CA ALA A 16 -8.26 -1.24 -44.28
C ALA A 16 -9.04 -1.31 -42.97
N ALA A 17 -9.81 -2.39 -42.79
CA ALA A 17 -10.41 -2.72 -41.52
C ALA A 17 -9.27 -2.97 -40.51
N PHE A 18 -9.03 -1.98 -39.63
CA PHE A 18 -8.30 -2.21 -38.39
C PHE A 18 -9.12 -3.19 -37.55
N ALA A 19 -8.89 -4.48 -37.76
CA ALA A 19 -9.29 -5.50 -36.83
C ALA A 19 -8.45 -5.31 -35.56
N LEU A 20 -8.95 -4.48 -34.64
CA LEU A 20 -8.56 -4.55 -33.23
C LEU A 20 -8.91 -5.97 -32.78
N THR A 21 -7.95 -6.89 -32.87
CA THR A 21 -8.04 -8.16 -32.16
C THR A 21 -8.01 -7.80 -30.68
N GLN A 22 -9.18 -7.57 -30.10
CA GLN A 22 -9.35 -7.61 -28.66
C GLN A 22 -9.02 -9.05 -28.29
N VAL A 23 -7.76 -9.28 -27.92
CA VAL A 23 -7.40 -10.50 -27.20
C VAL A 23 -8.29 -10.44 -25.96
N PRO A 24 -9.23 -11.38 -25.77
CA PRO A 24 -10.01 -11.39 -24.55
C PRO A 24 -8.99 -11.45 -23.43
N ALA A 25 -9.05 -10.49 -22.49
CA ALA A 25 -8.33 -10.62 -21.25
C ALA A 25 -8.74 -11.99 -20.69
N ALA A 26 -7.84 -12.97 -20.75
CA ALA A 26 -8.09 -14.24 -20.12
C ALA A 26 -8.42 -13.91 -18.67
N ALA A 27 -9.54 -14.42 -18.16
CA ALA A 27 -9.83 -14.32 -16.74
C ALA A 27 -8.61 -14.89 -16.01
N GLN A 28 -7.79 -14.00 -15.44
CA GLN A 28 -6.75 -14.39 -14.50
C GLN A 28 -7.46 -15.17 -13.38
N GLY A 29 -6.78 -16.21 -12.89
CA GLY A 29 -7.32 -17.30 -12.09
C GLY A 29 -8.27 -16.87 -10.97
N GLY A 30 -9.07 -17.83 -10.50
CA GLY A 30 -10.11 -17.59 -9.48
C GLY A 30 -9.63 -16.81 -8.25
N ASP A 31 -10.59 -16.35 -7.46
CA ASP A 31 -10.37 -15.46 -6.32
C ASP A 31 -9.12 -15.80 -5.50
N ALA A 32 -8.25 -14.80 -5.30
CA ALA A 32 -7.05 -14.90 -4.49
C ALA A 32 -7.20 -14.06 -3.23
N GLU A 33 -6.84 -14.63 -2.09
CA GLU A 33 -6.73 -13.90 -0.82
C GLU A 33 -5.60 -12.86 -0.90
N VAL A 34 -5.89 -11.62 -0.51
CA VAL A 34 -4.92 -10.50 -0.52
C VAL A 34 -4.15 -10.45 0.80
N THR A 35 -4.87 -10.53 1.92
CA THR A 35 -4.40 -10.35 3.29
C THR A 35 -3.76 -11.62 3.86
N VAL A 36 -2.88 -12.25 3.07
CA VAL A 36 -2.33 -13.59 3.31
C VAL A 36 -1.48 -13.73 4.57
N GLY A 37 -0.99 -12.63 5.15
CA GLY A 37 -0.21 -12.69 6.39
C GLY A 37 -1.06 -12.60 7.65
N SER A 38 -2.33 -12.16 7.56
CA SER A 38 -3.22 -11.92 8.70
C SER A 38 -3.94 -13.20 9.14
N THR A 39 -3.17 -14.25 9.46
CA THR A 39 -3.67 -15.60 9.77
C THR A 39 -4.04 -15.83 11.23
N ASN A 40 -3.79 -14.84 12.10
CA ASN A 40 -4.12 -14.87 13.52
C ASN A 40 -5.64 -14.83 13.77
N PRO A 41 -6.13 -15.22 14.96
CA PRO A 41 -7.52 -14.95 15.35
C PRO A 41 -7.85 -13.45 15.35
N PHE A 42 -9.12 -13.12 15.57
CA PHE A 42 -9.51 -11.73 15.79
C PHE A 42 -8.79 -11.19 17.05
N SER A 43 -8.21 -9.98 17.04
CA SER A 43 -8.35 -8.95 15.99
C SER A 43 -7.29 -8.96 14.89
N GLY A 44 -6.24 -9.80 14.97
CA GLY A 44 -5.15 -9.82 14.00
C GLY A 44 -5.59 -10.10 12.56
N ASN A 45 -6.70 -10.80 12.34
CA ASN A 45 -7.32 -11.00 11.02
C ASN A 45 -8.43 -9.98 10.66
N LYS A 46 -8.51 -8.84 11.36
CA LYS A 46 -9.46 -7.78 11.02
C LYS A 46 -8.86 -6.87 9.96
N GLN A 47 -9.43 -6.90 8.76
CA GLN A 47 -9.15 -5.94 7.69
C GLN A 47 -10.39 -5.15 7.27
N ASN A 48 -10.23 -3.87 6.98
CA ASN A 48 -11.29 -3.03 6.44
C ASN A 48 -10.72 -1.90 5.56
N GLU A 49 -11.62 -1.17 4.89
CA GLU A 49 -11.31 0.02 4.08
C GLU A 49 -10.18 -0.14 3.04
N PRO A 50 -10.20 -1.22 2.23
CA PRO A 50 -9.09 -1.51 1.33
C PRO A 50 -8.95 -0.47 0.20
N ALA A 51 -7.73 -0.40 -0.33
CA ALA A 51 -7.39 0.27 -1.58
C ALA A 51 -6.47 -0.63 -2.43
N VAL A 52 -6.42 -0.39 -3.73
CA VAL A 52 -5.51 -1.08 -4.67
C VAL A 52 -5.03 -0.12 -5.74
N ALA A 53 -3.76 -0.24 -6.12
CA ALA A 53 -3.16 0.50 -7.22
C ALA A 53 -2.39 -0.45 -8.15
N ILE A 54 -2.61 -0.30 -9.45
CA ILE A 54 -1.93 -1.04 -10.51
C ILE A 54 -0.87 -0.12 -11.12
N ASP A 55 0.37 -0.59 -11.28
CA ASP A 55 1.41 0.17 -11.95
C ASP A 55 1.12 0.28 -13.46
N PRO A 56 0.90 1.47 -14.03
CA PRO A 56 0.63 1.61 -15.46
C PRO A 56 1.84 1.26 -16.33
N ASN A 57 3.07 1.31 -15.79
CA ASN A 57 4.30 0.94 -16.49
C ASN A 57 4.56 -0.58 -16.42
N HIS A 58 3.98 -1.27 -15.42
CA HIS A 58 4.06 -2.72 -15.24
C HIS A 58 2.68 -3.28 -14.78
N PRO A 59 1.74 -3.56 -15.69
CA PRO A 59 0.35 -3.90 -15.32
C PRO A 59 0.15 -5.16 -14.47
N ASN A 60 1.19 -6.00 -14.33
CA ASN A 60 1.17 -7.17 -13.44
C ASN A 60 1.65 -6.84 -12.01
N LEU A 61 2.13 -5.62 -11.76
CA LEU A 61 2.53 -5.12 -10.45
C LEU A 61 1.36 -4.39 -9.80
N LEU A 62 0.84 -4.97 -8.73
CA LEU A 62 -0.27 -4.45 -7.94
C LEU A 62 0.19 -4.26 -6.51
N VAL A 63 -0.28 -3.20 -5.87
CA VAL A 63 -0.14 -3.00 -4.42
C VAL A 63 -1.53 -2.74 -3.85
N ALA A 64 -1.85 -3.45 -2.77
CA ALA A 64 -3.03 -3.27 -1.98
C ALA A 64 -2.65 -2.75 -0.59
N GLY A 65 -3.57 -2.01 0.00
CA GLY A 65 -3.50 -1.57 1.37
C GLY A 65 -4.84 -1.81 2.05
N ALA A 66 -4.82 -2.02 3.36
CA ALA A 66 -6.01 -2.06 4.18
C ALA A 66 -5.71 -1.52 5.58
N ASN A 67 -6.76 -1.18 6.32
CA ASN A 67 -6.69 -1.11 7.78
C ASN A 67 -6.50 -2.52 8.28
N ASP A 68 -5.25 -2.90 8.57
CA ASP A 68 -4.80 -4.25 8.86
C ASP A 68 -4.28 -4.34 10.29
N ASN A 69 -5.02 -5.05 11.12
CA ASN A 69 -4.75 -5.21 12.54
C ASN A 69 -3.67 -6.27 12.85
N ILE A 70 -3.00 -6.83 11.84
CA ILE A 70 -1.99 -7.90 11.99
C ILE A 70 -0.91 -7.63 13.05
N ASP A 71 -0.59 -6.35 13.30
CA ASP A 71 0.47 -5.96 14.23
C ASP A 71 -0.02 -5.62 15.65
N LEU A 72 -1.34 -5.54 15.86
CA LEU A 72 -1.93 -5.29 17.17
C LEU A 72 -1.83 -6.53 18.08
N GLU A 73 -2.07 -6.32 19.38
CA GLU A 73 -2.26 -7.43 20.31
C GLU A 73 -3.56 -8.20 20.02
N ASP A 74 -3.55 -9.50 20.36
CA ASP A 74 -4.76 -10.33 20.27
C ASP A 74 -5.82 -9.86 21.27
N CYS A 75 -7.09 -10.07 20.93
CA CYS A 75 -8.16 -9.86 21.91
C CYS A 75 -7.97 -10.88 23.04
N ASN A 76 -7.94 -10.44 24.30
CA ASN A 76 -7.55 -11.18 25.51
C ASN A 76 -6.08 -11.07 25.93
N ALA A 77 -5.20 -10.40 25.18
CA ALA A 77 -3.86 -10.12 25.68
C ALA A 77 -3.93 -9.25 26.95
N GLY A 78 -3.43 -9.76 28.06
CA GLY A 78 -3.62 -9.14 29.37
C GLY A 78 -5.05 -9.32 29.86
N ALA A 79 -5.90 -8.30 29.77
CA ALA A 79 -7.26 -8.45 30.30
C ALA A 79 -8.14 -9.28 29.34
N ASP A 80 -8.56 -10.48 29.78
CA ASP A 80 -9.37 -11.47 29.03
C ASP A 80 -10.64 -10.94 28.36
N THR A 81 -11.14 -9.78 28.81
CA THR A 81 -12.38 -9.17 28.33
C THR A 81 -12.17 -7.96 27.43
N THR A 82 -10.93 -7.72 26.99
CA THR A 82 -10.57 -6.54 26.19
C THR A 82 -10.07 -6.90 24.81
N CYS A 83 -10.29 -5.99 23.87
CA CYS A 83 -9.69 -6.04 22.55
C CYS A 83 -9.34 -4.62 22.08
N PRO A 84 -8.27 -4.04 22.65
CA PRO A 84 -7.90 -2.66 22.36
C PRO A 84 -7.13 -2.53 21.04
N PHE A 85 -7.00 -1.29 20.55
CA PHE A 85 -5.87 -0.94 19.70
C PHE A 85 -4.66 -0.72 20.59
N THR A 86 -3.56 -1.41 20.30
CA THR A 86 -2.31 -1.24 21.02
C THR A 86 -1.70 0.13 20.69
N LEU A 87 -1.48 0.96 21.70
CA LEU A 87 -0.99 2.32 21.51
C LEU A 87 0.35 2.35 20.76
N GLY A 88 0.43 3.18 19.72
CA GLY A 88 1.65 3.37 18.94
C GLY A 88 1.91 2.31 17.87
N VAL A 89 1.08 1.27 17.80
CA VAL A 89 1.19 0.23 16.76
C VAL A 89 0.40 0.66 15.53
N GLY A 90 1.04 0.61 14.36
CA GLY A 90 0.40 0.94 13.09
C GLY A 90 -0.62 -0.09 12.64
N VAL A 91 -1.55 0.34 11.80
CA VAL A 91 -2.59 -0.46 11.17
C VAL A 91 -2.73 -0.20 9.67
N THR A 92 -1.85 0.57 9.03
CA THR A 92 -1.81 0.67 7.56
C THR A 92 -1.05 -0.50 6.95
N GLY A 93 -1.75 -1.60 6.65
CA GLY A 93 -1.20 -2.81 6.04
C GLY A 93 -0.82 -2.63 4.57
N ILE A 94 0.18 -3.38 4.12
CA ILE A 94 0.58 -3.44 2.70
C ILE A 94 0.65 -4.89 2.19
N GLN A 95 0.11 -5.11 1.00
CA GLN A 95 0.24 -6.36 0.26
C GLN A 95 0.59 -6.05 -1.20
N PHE A 96 1.30 -6.94 -1.87
CA PHE A 96 1.62 -6.75 -3.29
C PHE A 96 1.52 -8.03 -4.10
N SER A 97 1.29 -7.87 -5.40
CA SER A 97 1.32 -8.94 -6.38
C SER A 97 2.21 -8.51 -7.55
N THR A 98 3.04 -9.42 -8.04
CA THR A 98 3.91 -9.21 -9.22
C THR A 98 3.46 -10.09 -10.40
N ASN A 99 2.29 -10.72 -10.30
CA ASN A 99 1.72 -11.63 -11.30
C ASN A 99 0.24 -11.33 -11.61
N GLY A 100 -0.12 -10.05 -11.54
CA GLY A 100 -1.46 -9.58 -11.93
C GLY A 100 -2.57 -10.02 -10.96
N GLY A 101 -2.26 -10.17 -9.67
CA GLY A 101 -3.23 -10.54 -8.65
C GLY A 101 -3.47 -12.04 -8.49
N THR A 102 -2.73 -12.90 -9.20
CA THR A 102 -2.86 -14.37 -9.10
C THR A 102 -2.40 -14.88 -7.71
N SER A 103 -1.40 -14.23 -7.12
CA SER A 103 -0.99 -14.46 -5.74
C SER A 103 -0.51 -13.16 -5.11
N TRP A 104 -0.65 -13.06 -3.79
CA TRP A 104 -0.28 -11.88 -3.00
C TRP A 104 0.81 -12.22 -1.99
N ASN A 105 1.61 -11.22 -1.64
CA ASN A 105 2.63 -11.28 -0.61
C ASN A 105 2.44 -10.11 0.35
N GLN A 106 2.55 -10.38 1.65
CA GLN A 106 2.68 -9.34 2.68
C GLN A 106 4.16 -9.25 3.10
N PRO A 107 4.83 -8.10 2.92
CA PRO A 107 6.15 -7.88 3.50
C PRO A 107 6.17 -8.10 5.01
N THR A 108 7.31 -8.51 5.55
CA THR A 108 7.57 -8.49 7.00
C THR A 108 8.76 -7.56 7.25
N PHE A 109 8.47 -6.31 7.59
CA PHE A 109 9.50 -5.35 8.00
C PHE A 109 9.76 -5.45 9.51
N THR A 110 10.72 -4.67 10.00
CA THR A 110 10.90 -4.43 11.45
C THR A 110 10.26 -3.10 11.84
N GLY A 111 9.72 -2.99 13.06
CA GLY A 111 9.17 -1.76 13.62
C GLY A 111 8.52 -1.97 14.99
N TYR A 112 7.74 -0.99 15.46
CA TYR A 112 6.98 -1.10 16.71
C TYR A 112 5.77 -2.01 16.54
N SER A 113 5.75 -3.14 17.25
CA SER A 113 4.80 -4.22 17.00
C SER A 113 4.31 -4.89 18.27
N ALA A 114 3.02 -5.19 18.31
CA ALA A 114 2.38 -6.04 19.30
C ALA A 114 1.98 -7.41 18.71
N ARG A 115 2.43 -7.76 17.50
CA ARG A 115 2.06 -9.00 16.78
C ARG A 115 2.22 -10.27 17.60
N ASN A 116 3.19 -10.30 18.52
CA ASN A 116 3.49 -11.46 19.35
C ASN A 116 2.83 -11.40 20.74
N CYS A 117 2.01 -10.38 21.02
CA CYS A 117 1.18 -10.31 22.20
C CYS A 117 -0.07 -11.17 21.98
N THR A 118 0.12 -12.48 22.10
CA THR A 118 -0.97 -13.46 22.09
C THR A 118 -1.56 -13.54 23.48
N GLY A 119 -2.88 -13.46 23.62
CA GLY A 119 -3.46 -13.62 24.94
C GLY A 119 -3.71 -15.08 25.32
N VAL A 120 -3.77 -15.33 26.61
CA VAL A 120 -4.03 -16.64 27.20
C VAL A 120 -5.37 -16.61 27.93
N ASN A 121 -6.17 -17.68 27.81
CA ASN A 121 -7.40 -17.78 28.58
C ASN A 121 -7.07 -18.19 30.02
N GLU A 122 -6.89 -17.21 30.90
CA GLU A 122 -6.69 -17.44 32.32
C GLU A 122 -8.01 -17.81 33.03
N PRO A 123 -7.97 -18.59 34.13
CA PRO A 123 -9.14 -18.79 34.97
C PRO A 123 -9.65 -17.46 35.57
N PRO A 124 -10.98 -17.31 35.79
CA PRO A 124 -11.53 -16.10 36.39
C PRO A 124 -10.88 -15.75 37.73
N GLY A 125 -10.48 -14.48 37.89
CA GLY A 125 -9.89 -13.96 39.12
C GLY A 125 -8.37 -14.11 39.22
N VAL A 126 -7.71 -14.62 38.18
CA VAL A 126 -6.24 -14.61 38.06
C VAL A 126 -5.78 -13.26 37.50
N THR A 127 -4.67 -12.75 38.03
CA THR A 127 -3.98 -11.59 37.43
C THR A 127 -3.32 -12.03 36.13
N PRO A 128 -3.60 -11.39 35.00
CA PRO A 128 -3.03 -11.79 33.71
C PRO A 128 -1.50 -11.79 33.71
N THR A 129 -0.91 -12.81 33.07
CA THR A 129 0.54 -12.99 32.97
C THR A 129 1.11 -12.62 31.59
N ASP A 130 0.21 -12.30 30.66
CA ASP A 130 0.38 -12.06 29.23
C ASP A 130 0.13 -10.60 28.85
N ALA A 131 0.26 -9.68 29.81
CA ALA A 131 0.16 -8.25 29.53
C ALA A 131 1.09 -7.85 28.38
N CYS A 132 0.52 -7.20 27.35
CA CYS A 132 1.27 -6.88 26.15
C CYS A 132 2.37 -5.85 26.43
N VAL A 133 3.59 -6.17 25.97
CA VAL A 133 4.70 -5.23 25.87
C VAL A 133 5.10 -5.19 24.39
N PRO A 134 4.71 -4.13 23.65
CA PRO A 134 5.08 -4.03 22.25
C PRO A 134 6.60 -4.02 22.06
N ASN A 135 7.07 -4.74 21.05
CA ASN A 135 8.47 -4.82 20.69
C ASN A 135 8.83 -3.66 19.74
N PRO A 136 9.76 -2.75 20.11
CA PRO A 136 10.18 -1.65 19.24
C PRO A 136 10.97 -2.08 17.99
N ALA A 137 11.38 -3.34 17.90
CA ALA A 137 12.01 -3.94 16.74
C ALA A 137 11.32 -5.26 16.34
N GLY A 138 10.02 -5.36 16.56
CA GLY A 138 9.21 -6.52 16.21
C GLY A 138 8.88 -6.59 14.71
N PRO A 139 8.32 -7.72 14.26
CA PRO A 139 7.84 -7.86 12.89
C PRO A 139 6.61 -6.98 12.65
N ILE A 140 6.58 -6.27 11.52
CA ILE A 140 5.41 -5.50 11.07
C ILE A 140 5.04 -5.85 9.63
N GLY A 141 3.74 -5.83 9.33
CA GLY A 141 3.14 -6.02 8.00
C GLY A 141 2.52 -4.72 7.50
N THR A 142 2.63 -3.68 8.32
CA THR A 142 2.24 -2.31 8.08
C THR A 142 3.38 -1.48 7.50
N LEU A 143 3.07 -0.26 7.07
CA LEU A 143 4.06 0.63 6.43
C LEU A 143 5.31 0.83 7.31
N PRO A 144 6.52 0.65 6.75
CA PRO A 144 7.74 0.79 7.51
C PRO A 144 8.09 2.27 7.75
N LEU A 145 9.02 2.50 8.68
CA LEU A 145 9.63 3.80 8.99
C LEU A 145 8.73 4.79 9.77
N TYR A 146 7.50 4.44 10.13
CA TYR A 146 6.64 5.34 10.93
C TYR A 146 7.16 5.50 12.35
N PHE A 147 7.42 4.38 13.04
CA PHE A 147 7.94 4.39 14.41
C PHE A 147 9.26 5.16 14.52
N GLU A 148 10.18 4.92 13.58
CA GLU A 148 11.48 5.59 13.53
C GLU A 148 11.36 7.11 13.30
N ASN A 149 10.24 7.56 12.74
CA ASN A 149 9.94 8.96 12.51
C ASN A 149 8.93 9.52 13.52
N GLY A 150 8.69 8.82 14.63
CA GLY A 150 7.86 9.32 15.73
C GLY A 150 6.38 9.45 15.39
N VAL A 151 5.88 8.68 14.43
CA VAL A 151 4.48 8.65 14.01
C VAL A 151 3.93 7.22 13.94
N VAL A 152 2.62 7.09 13.79
CA VAL A 152 1.89 5.83 13.63
C VAL A 152 1.20 5.83 12.26
N ALA A 153 1.25 4.71 11.55
CA ALA A 153 0.51 4.54 10.30
C ALA A 153 -0.92 4.07 10.63
N ASP A 154 -1.90 4.96 10.66
CA ASP A 154 -3.18 4.76 11.37
C ASP A 154 -4.34 4.24 10.51
N GLY A 155 -4.09 3.93 9.24
CA GLY A 155 -5.07 3.37 8.34
C GLY A 155 -5.50 4.33 7.23
N ASP A 156 -6.60 4.00 6.57
CA ASP A 156 -7.17 4.64 5.39
C ASP A 156 -6.19 4.75 4.23
N PRO A 157 -5.70 3.59 3.75
CA PRO A 157 -4.72 3.56 2.67
C PRO A 157 -5.30 4.16 1.39
N ALA A 158 -4.48 4.97 0.72
CA ALA A 158 -4.69 5.40 -0.65
C ALA A 158 -3.37 5.36 -1.42
N MET A 159 -3.36 4.80 -2.63
CA MET A 159 -2.12 4.62 -3.38
C MET A 159 -2.23 5.09 -4.82
N ALA A 160 -1.11 5.58 -5.34
CA ALA A 160 -0.93 5.91 -6.74
C ALA A 160 0.49 5.54 -7.21
N TRP A 161 0.61 5.19 -8.48
CA TRP A 161 1.88 5.01 -9.15
C TRP A 161 2.18 6.22 -10.02
N GLY A 162 3.44 6.66 -10.01
CA GLY A 162 3.95 7.70 -10.90
C GLY A 162 5.34 7.36 -11.41
N PRO A 163 5.88 8.13 -12.37
CA PRO A 163 7.24 7.95 -12.84
C PRO A 163 8.25 8.12 -11.70
N ALA A 164 9.30 7.29 -11.67
CA ALA A 164 10.38 7.44 -10.70
C ALA A 164 11.31 8.62 -11.07
N PRO A 165 11.89 9.31 -10.07
CA PRO A 165 12.89 10.36 -10.33
C PRO A 165 14.23 9.77 -10.77
N GLY A 166 14.96 10.52 -11.57
CA GLY A 166 16.34 10.24 -11.98
C GLY A 166 17.11 11.53 -12.21
N ALA A 167 18.33 11.43 -12.76
CA ALA A 167 19.20 12.60 -12.97
C ALA A 167 18.58 13.68 -13.88
N GLY A 168 17.68 13.29 -14.79
CA GLY A 168 17.01 14.17 -15.74
C GLY A 168 15.58 14.56 -15.36
N GLY A 169 15.14 14.31 -14.12
CA GLY A 169 13.75 14.53 -13.70
C GLY A 169 12.98 13.22 -13.56
N PHE A 170 11.65 13.31 -13.54
CA PHE A 170 10.79 12.13 -13.44
C PHE A 170 10.62 11.49 -14.81
N SER A 171 10.69 10.16 -14.89
CA SER A 171 10.42 9.40 -16.13
C SER A 171 10.08 7.95 -15.81
N TRP A 172 9.16 7.35 -16.56
CA TRP A 172 8.88 5.91 -16.46
C TRP A 172 10.08 5.04 -16.83
N SER A 173 11.03 5.60 -17.60
CA SER A 173 12.31 4.91 -17.90
C SER A 173 13.21 4.77 -16.68
N ASN A 174 13.00 5.56 -15.63
CA ASN A 174 13.72 5.41 -14.35
C ASN A 174 13.07 4.34 -13.47
N GLY A 175 11.90 3.84 -13.85
CA GLY A 175 11.05 2.96 -13.05
C GLY A 175 9.76 3.65 -12.62
N SER A 176 9.07 2.98 -11.69
CA SER A 176 7.81 3.42 -11.13
C SER A 176 7.98 3.73 -9.64
N ARG A 177 7.45 4.86 -9.20
CA ARG A 177 7.36 5.21 -7.78
C ARG A 177 5.96 4.93 -7.27
N LEU A 178 5.88 4.12 -6.23
CA LEU A 178 4.66 4.00 -5.43
C LEU A 178 4.60 5.17 -4.46
N TYR A 179 3.45 5.83 -4.40
CA TYR A 179 3.06 6.73 -3.32
C TYR A 179 1.96 6.05 -2.52
N PHE A 180 2.18 5.91 -1.22
CA PHE A 180 1.26 5.25 -0.30
C PHE A 180 0.88 6.23 0.81
N ALA A 181 -0.31 6.82 0.67
CA ALA A 181 -0.92 7.72 1.63
C ALA A 181 -1.76 6.95 2.67
N ASN A 182 -1.88 7.54 3.85
CA ASN A 182 -2.67 7.02 4.97
C ASN A 182 -2.86 8.13 6.01
N LEU A 183 -3.85 7.98 6.87
CA LEU A 183 -3.97 8.74 8.11
C LEU A 183 -2.79 8.42 9.02
N THR A 184 -2.30 9.43 9.75
CA THR A 184 -1.17 9.26 10.66
C THR A 184 -1.33 10.09 11.92
N SER A 185 -0.97 9.53 13.07
CA SER A 185 -0.89 10.20 14.36
C SER A 185 0.53 10.31 14.89
N ASN A 186 0.73 11.17 15.88
CA ASN A 186 1.99 11.24 16.62
C ASN A 186 2.16 9.99 17.51
N PHE A 187 3.38 9.45 17.54
CA PHE A 187 3.72 8.29 18.37
C PHE A 187 3.60 8.63 19.86
N SER A 188 2.82 7.81 20.57
CA SER A 188 2.52 7.87 22.01
C SER A 188 1.84 9.17 22.53
N SER A 189 0.57 8.98 22.85
CA SER A 189 -0.39 9.85 23.56
C SER A 189 -1.03 11.02 22.80
N ARG A 190 -2.38 11.00 22.82
CA ARG A 190 -3.27 12.11 22.48
C ARG A 190 -2.68 13.45 23.00
N HIS A 191 -2.42 14.37 22.07
CA HIS A 191 -1.79 15.69 22.26
C HIS A 191 -0.27 15.74 22.43
N SER A 192 0.49 14.80 21.86
CA SER A 192 1.84 15.12 21.39
C SER A 192 1.73 15.88 20.06
N GLU A 193 2.14 17.16 20.00
CA GLU A 193 2.25 17.94 18.75
C GLU A 193 3.68 17.88 18.17
N SER A 194 4.45 16.84 18.48
CA SER A 194 5.90 16.82 18.25
C SER A 194 6.29 16.78 16.77
N GLN A 195 5.58 15.98 15.95
CA GLN A 195 5.83 15.87 14.51
C GLN A 195 4.89 16.77 13.70
N PHE A 196 3.63 16.88 14.14
CA PHE A 196 2.65 17.79 13.58
C PHE A 196 1.61 18.16 14.63
N LYS A 197 0.90 19.28 14.40
CA LYS A 197 -0.17 19.77 15.28
C LYS A 197 -1.51 19.19 14.90
N GLY A 198 -2.36 18.88 15.88
CA GLY A 198 -3.67 18.28 15.67
C GLY A 198 -3.70 16.77 15.93
N VAL A 199 -4.86 16.17 15.71
CA VAL A 199 -5.11 14.76 16.05
C VAL A 199 -4.62 13.79 14.97
N GLU A 200 -4.66 14.21 13.71
CA GLU A 200 -4.40 13.36 12.56
C GLU A 200 -3.84 14.18 11.39
N ALA A 201 -2.88 13.62 10.67
CA ALA A 201 -2.22 14.15 9.49
C ALA A 201 -2.30 13.13 8.36
N ILE A 202 -1.78 13.47 7.18
CA ILE A 202 -1.53 12.49 6.12
C ILE A 202 -0.04 12.15 6.09
N GLY A 203 0.26 10.86 6.17
CA GLY A 203 1.59 10.31 5.92
C GLY A 203 1.67 9.77 4.50
N VAL A 204 2.71 10.14 3.74
CA VAL A 204 2.98 9.61 2.39
C VAL A 204 4.30 8.87 2.37
N SER A 205 4.23 7.55 2.36
CA SER A 205 5.36 6.65 2.13
C SER A 205 5.66 6.49 0.65
N ARG A 206 6.93 6.26 0.31
CA ARG A 206 7.39 6.10 -1.07
C ARG A 206 8.42 4.99 -1.20
N VAL A 207 8.37 4.29 -2.33
CA VAL A 207 9.37 3.31 -2.75
C VAL A 207 9.48 3.33 -4.28
N ASP A 208 10.71 3.23 -4.78
CA ASP A 208 11.00 3.16 -6.22
C ASP A 208 11.18 1.69 -6.64
N VAL A 209 10.45 1.30 -7.69
CA VAL A 209 10.53 0.01 -8.34
C VAL A 209 11.12 0.22 -9.73
N THR A 210 12.39 -0.12 -9.87
CA THR A 210 13.21 0.25 -11.04
C THR A 210 13.38 -0.89 -12.04
N SER A 211 12.88 -2.09 -11.71
CA SER A 211 12.99 -3.29 -12.53
C SER A 211 11.63 -3.73 -13.07
N ALA A 212 11.64 -4.22 -14.31
CA ALA A 212 10.50 -4.93 -14.91
C ALA A 212 10.46 -6.42 -14.50
N ASP A 213 11.51 -6.94 -13.86
CA ASP A 213 11.55 -8.32 -13.38
C ASP A 213 10.71 -8.50 -12.11
N ALA A 214 9.72 -9.39 -12.15
CA ALA A 214 8.77 -9.64 -11.07
C ALA A 214 9.42 -10.05 -9.73
N THR A 215 10.56 -10.76 -9.75
CA THR A 215 11.26 -11.17 -8.53
C THR A 215 11.96 -9.98 -7.90
N VAL A 216 12.60 -9.14 -8.73
CA VAL A 216 13.23 -7.90 -8.29
C VAL A 216 12.19 -6.92 -7.75
N GLN A 217 11.02 -6.79 -8.40
CA GLN A 217 9.91 -5.96 -7.91
C GLN A 217 9.48 -6.35 -6.50
N GLY A 218 9.24 -7.65 -6.26
CA GLY A 218 8.86 -8.14 -4.94
C GLY A 218 9.95 -7.91 -3.89
N THR A 219 11.23 -8.04 -4.28
CA THR A 219 12.37 -7.74 -3.41
C THR A 219 12.43 -6.25 -3.08
N GLN A 220 12.19 -5.37 -4.05
CA GLN A 220 12.21 -3.91 -3.86
C GLN A 220 11.12 -3.47 -2.89
N LEU A 221 9.90 -3.98 -3.04
CA LEU A 221 8.76 -3.69 -2.15
C LEU A 221 8.94 -4.28 -0.74
N SER A 222 9.61 -5.42 -0.61
CA SER A 222 9.80 -6.11 0.69
C SER A 222 11.03 -5.65 1.48
N THR A 223 11.87 -4.79 0.88
CA THR A 223 13.12 -4.34 1.52
C THR A 223 12.91 -3.00 2.20
N LYS A 224 12.88 -2.98 3.54
CA LYS A 224 12.67 -1.77 4.36
C LYS A 224 13.55 -0.58 3.96
N THR A 225 14.83 -0.82 3.65
CA THR A 225 15.78 0.25 3.30
C THR A 225 15.53 0.89 1.93
N ASN A 226 14.67 0.31 1.11
CA ASN A 226 14.25 0.92 -0.16
C ASN A 226 13.09 1.90 0.03
N TRP A 227 12.40 1.83 1.17
CA TRP A 227 11.36 2.78 1.53
C TRP A 227 11.98 4.07 2.03
N MET A 228 11.32 5.18 1.72
CA MET A 228 11.68 6.50 2.19
C MET A 228 10.86 6.84 3.45
N ALA A 229 11.44 7.65 4.33
CA ALA A 229 10.71 8.20 5.47
C ALA A 229 9.41 8.89 5.01
N PRO A 230 8.30 8.74 5.76
CA PRO A 230 7.02 9.30 5.36
C PRO A 230 7.10 10.82 5.32
N SER A 231 6.53 11.42 4.28
CA SER A 231 6.29 12.87 4.25
C SER A 231 4.98 13.16 4.99
N LEU A 232 5.01 14.11 5.92
CA LEU A 232 3.86 14.46 6.75
C LEU A 232 3.18 15.72 6.22
N ILE A 233 1.86 15.67 6.07
CA ILE A 233 1.01 16.79 5.69
C ILE A 233 0.10 17.05 6.88
N GLY A 234 0.36 18.13 7.61
CA GLY A 234 -0.43 18.49 8.78
C GLY A 234 -1.90 18.80 8.43
N PRO A 235 -2.82 18.69 9.39
CA PRO A 235 -4.25 18.90 9.17
C PRO A 235 -4.56 20.32 8.68
N GLY A 236 -5.47 20.40 7.70
CA GLY A 236 -6.13 21.65 7.35
C GLY A 236 -7.16 22.08 8.40
N GLY A 237 -7.88 23.17 8.16
CA GLY A 237 -8.86 23.71 9.12
C GLY A 237 -10.02 22.78 9.49
N ALA A 238 -10.29 21.74 8.69
CA ALA A 238 -11.32 20.74 8.95
C ALA A 238 -10.80 19.43 9.58
N GLY A 239 -9.47 19.28 9.72
CA GLY A 239 -8.84 18.01 10.08
C GLY A 239 -8.87 16.97 8.96
N PHE A 240 -8.10 15.90 9.14
CA PHE A 240 -8.27 14.63 8.44
C PHE A 240 -8.99 13.67 9.39
N ALA A 241 -9.82 12.77 8.85
CA ALA A 241 -10.70 11.92 9.67
C ALA A 241 -11.19 10.64 8.97
N ASP A 242 -11.15 10.58 7.64
CA ASP A 242 -11.58 9.42 6.84
C ASP A 242 -11.07 9.60 5.40
N LYS A 243 -10.47 8.54 4.84
CA LYS A 243 -10.16 8.32 3.41
C LYS A 243 -9.48 9.47 2.67
N GLU A 244 -8.17 9.37 2.48
CA GLU A 244 -7.46 10.26 1.55
C GLU A 244 -7.62 9.84 0.09
N GLN A 245 -7.32 10.77 -0.81
CA GLN A 245 -6.99 10.45 -2.19
C GLN A 245 -5.61 10.99 -2.51
N ILE A 246 -4.80 10.17 -3.18
CA ILE A 246 -3.54 10.58 -3.76
C ILE A 246 -3.58 10.39 -5.28
N TRP A 247 -2.96 11.31 -5.99
CA TRP A 247 -2.77 11.24 -7.43
C TRP A 247 -1.31 11.55 -7.75
N ALA A 248 -0.75 10.80 -8.70
CA ALA A 248 0.56 11.08 -9.27
C ALA A 248 0.38 11.39 -10.76
N ASP A 249 1.16 12.34 -11.26
CA ASP A 249 1.18 12.63 -12.70
C ASP A 249 1.56 11.36 -13.48
N ASN A 250 0.84 11.09 -14.57
CA ASN A 250 1.09 9.98 -15.48
C ASN A 250 1.80 10.47 -16.77
N ALA A 251 2.38 11.67 -16.74
CA ALA A 251 3.25 12.15 -17.79
C ALA A 251 4.44 11.21 -17.99
N ALA A 252 4.82 11.00 -19.25
CA ALA A 252 5.93 10.12 -19.59
C ALA A 252 7.27 10.56 -18.97
N SER A 253 7.45 11.89 -18.85
CA SER A 253 8.59 12.52 -18.20
C SER A 253 8.30 13.98 -17.84
N SER A 254 9.00 14.53 -16.84
CA SER A 254 8.94 15.96 -16.43
C SER A 254 10.27 16.46 -15.89
#